data_AF-R9GVB7-F1
#
_entry.id   AF-R9GVB7-F1
#
_cell.length_a   1.000
_cell.length_b   1.000
_cell.length_c   1.000
_cell.angle_alpha   90.00
_cell.angle_beta   90.00
_cell.angle_gamma   90.00
#
_symmetry.space_group_name_H-M   'P 1'
#
loop_
_entity.id
_entity.type
_entity.pdbx_description
1 polymer ?
#
loop_
_entity_poly.entity_id
_entity_poly.type
_entity_poly.pdbx_seq_one_letter_code
_entity_poly.pdbx_strand_id
1 'polypeptide(L)' 'MANIPLGKRMTTQDEIGNAAVVLLSSVSSHTTGQITYVDGGYVHLDRALINP' A
#
# COMPACT_ATOMS: atom_id res chain seq x y z
N MET A 1 -4.28 -6.46 13.63
CA MET A 1 -5.19 -5.49 12.97
C MET A 1 -5.13 -4.08 13.56
N ALA A 2 -4.71 -3.87 14.82
CA ALA A 2 -4.62 -2.53 15.43
C ALA A 2 -3.56 -1.60 14.80
N ASN A 3 -2.65 -2.12 13.97
CA ASN A 3 -1.49 -1.37 13.50
C ASN A 3 -1.61 -0.83 12.06
N ILE A 4 -2.76 -0.99 11.40
CA ILE A 4 -2.96 -0.47 10.04
C ILE A 4 -3.82 0.79 10.13
N PRO A 5 -3.27 1.98 9.80
CA PRO A 5 -4.00 3.24 9.94
C PRO A 5 -5.27 3.32 9.11
N LEU A 6 -5.21 2.91 7.83
CA LEU A 6 -6.35 3.04 6.93
C LEU A 6 -7.41 1.97 7.22
N GLY A 7 -8.54 2.39 7.78
CA GLY A 7 -9.71 1.54 7.99
C GLY A 7 -9.51 0.40 9.00
N LYS A 8 -8.35 0.34 9.69
CA LYS A 8 -8.03 -0.68 10.71
C LYS A 8 -8.24 -2.12 10.25
N ARG A 9 -7.95 -2.39 8.98
CA ARG A 9 -8.08 -3.71 8.34
C ARG A 9 -6.82 -4.09 7.58
N MET A 10 -6.71 -5.36 7.24
CA MET A 10 -5.66 -5.84 6.36
C MET A 10 -5.88 -5.34 4.93
N THR A 11 -4.77 -5.12 4.20
CA THR A 11 -4.79 -5.05 2.74
C THR A 11 -5.30 -6.38 2.19
N THR A 12 -6.15 -6.31 1.19
CA THR A 12 -6.69 -7.47 0.47
C THR A 12 -5.76 -7.90 -0.65
N GLN A 13 -5.93 -9.13 -1.13
CA GLN A 13 -5.17 -9.63 -2.28
C GLN A 13 -5.47 -8.82 -3.55
N ASP A 14 -6.73 -8.39 -3.73
CA ASP A 14 -7.15 -7.58 -4.89
C ASP A 14 -6.47 -6.20 -4.91
N GLU A 15 -6.31 -5.56 -3.74
CA GLU A 15 -5.61 -4.27 -3.65
C GLU A 15 -4.14 -4.38 -4.09
N ILE A 16 -3.46 -5.48 -3.71
CA ILE A 16 -2.11 -5.77 -4.18
C ILE A 16 -2.10 -6.09 -5.68
N GLY A 17 -3.02 -6.95 -6.13
CA GLY A 17 -3.12 -7.38 -7.53
C GLY A 17 -3.35 -6.21 -8.48
N ASN A 18 -4.25 -5.30 -8.12
CA ASN A 18 -4.55 -4.10 -8.91
C ASN A 18 -3.32 -3.20 -9.07
N ALA A 19 -2.58 -2.94 -7.98
CA ALA A 19 -1.36 -2.15 -8.05
C ALA A 19 -0.28 -2.83 -8.88
N ALA A 20 -0.08 -4.15 -8.70
CA ALA A 20 0.89 -4.93 -9.46
C ALA A 20 0.57 -4.92 -10.96
N VAL A 21 -0.70 -5.10 -11.35
CA VAL A 21 -1.12 -5.08 -12.76
C VAL A 21 -0.85 -3.72 -13.40
N VAL A 22 -1.09 -2.61 -12.69
CA VAL A 22 -0.74 -1.27 -13.20
C VAL A 22 0.76 -1.16 -13.43
N LEU A 23 1.59 -1.56 -12.47
CA LEU A 23 3.05 -1.50 -12.58
C LEU A 23 3.62 -2.38 -13.70
N LEU A 24 2.99 -3.53 -13.98
CA LEU A 24 3.36 -4.41 -15.08
C LEU A 24 2.87 -3.94 -16.46
N SER A 25 1.91 -3.01 -16.49
CA SER A 25 1.29 -2.56 -17.74
C SER A 25 2.12 -1.52 -18.49
N SER A 26 1.82 -1.30 -19.78
CA SER A 26 2.43 -0.25 -20.60
C SER A 26 2.14 1.17 -20.10
N VAL A 27 1.07 1.36 -19.31
CA VAL A 27 0.74 2.65 -18.67
C VAL A 27 1.86 3.08 -17.70
N SER A 28 2.58 2.12 -17.12
CA SER A 28 3.69 2.36 -16.21
C SER A 28 5.07 2.24 -16.89
N SER A 29 5.15 2.43 -18.21
CA SER A 29 6.36 2.18 -19.02
C SER A 29 7.61 2.97 -18.61
N HIS A 30 7.46 4.06 -17.86
CA HIS A 30 8.57 4.88 -17.35
C HIS A 30 8.74 4.83 -15.82
N THR A 31 8.06 3.89 -15.15
CA THR A 31 8.25 3.65 -13.70
C THR A 31 9.23 2.51 -13.53
N THR A 32 10.42 2.80 -13.02
CA THR A 32 11.46 1.79 -12.75
C THR A 32 12.22 2.11 -11.47
N GLY A 33 12.80 1.08 -10.83
CA GLY A 33 13.58 1.21 -9.60
C GLY A 33 12.79 1.66 -8.36
N GLN A 34 11.45 1.65 -8.42
CA GLN A 34 10.60 2.12 -7.33
C GLN A 34 10.29 1.01 -6.33
N ILE A 35 10.13 1.38 -5.06
CA ILE A 35 9.49 0.56 -4.03
C ILE A 35 8.10 1.14 -3.80
N THR A 36 7.06 0.40 -4.19
CA THR A 36 5.67 0.85 -4.06
C THR A 36 5.03 0.21 -2.83
N TYR A 37 4.46 1.03 -1.96
CA TYR A 37 3.83 0.58 -0.71
C TYR A 37 2.31 0.58 -0.85
N VAL A 38 1.69 -0.59 -0.65
CA VAL A 38 0.25 -0.80 -0.70
C VAL A 38 -0.18 -1.47 0.61
N ASP A 39 -0.16 -0.70 1.68
CA ASP A 39 -0.12 -1.23 3.06
C ASP A 39 -1.08 -0.53 4.03
N GLY A 40 -1.96 0.34 3.54
CA GLY A 40 -2.86 1.11 4.38
C GLY A 40 -2.16 2.13 5.28
N GLY A 41 -0.95 2.57 4.89
CA GLY A 41 -0.15 3.56 5.61
C GLY A 41 0.71 2.97 6.73
N TYR A 42 0.86 1.65 6.78
CA TYR A 42 1.58 0.94 7.84
C TYR A 42 3.03 1.40 8.00
N VAL A 43 3.76 1.60 6.90
CA VAL A 43 5.19 1.93 6.95
C VAL A 43 5.43 3.42 7.24
N HIS A 44 4.58 4.31 6.72
CA HIS A 44 4.91 5.74 6.63
C HIS A 44 4.13 6.65 7.58
N LEU A 45 2.96 6.23 8.06
CA LEU A 45 2.16 7.08 8.94
C LEU A 45 2.60 6.91 10.39
N ASP A 46 2.51 8.00 11.14
CA ASP A 46 2.93 8.02 12.54
C ASP A 46 2.21 6.95 13.35
N ARG A 47 2.98 6.20 14.13
CA ARG A 47 2.49 5.17 15.05
C ARG A 47 1.53 5.74 16.09
N ALA A 48 1.62 7.02 16.44
CA ALA A 48 0.66 7.65 17.36
C ALA A 48 -0.78 7.69 16.81
N LEU A 49 -0.97 7.64 15.48
CA LEU A 49 -2.30 7.70 14.85
C LEU A 49 -3.19 6.49 15.15
N ILE A 50 -2.58 5.37 15.54
CA ILE A 50 -3.27 4.09 15.77
C ILE A 50 -3.37 3.74 17.26
N ASN A 51 -2.58 4.39 18.12
CA ASN A 51 -2.58 4.22 19.58
C ASN A 51 -2.49 5.61 20.25
N PRO A 52 -3.61 6.33 20.42
CA PRO A 52 -3.65 7.64 21.06
C PRO A 52 -3.42 7.58 22.58
#